data_AF-A0A4Z1KJM6-F1
#
_entry.id   AF-A0A4Z1KJM6-F1
#
_cell.length_a   1.000
_cell.length_b   1.000
_cell.length_c   1.000
_cell.angle_alpha   90.00
_cell.angle_beta   90.00
_cell.angle_gamma   90.00
#
_symmetry.space_group_name_H-M   'P 1'
#
loop_
_entity.id
_entity.type
_entity.pdbx_description
1 polymer ?
#
loop_
_entity_poly.entity_id
_entity_poly.type
_entity_poly.pdbx_seq_one_letter_code
_entity_poly.pdbx_strand_id
1 'polypeptide(L)'
;MSSSEVPQGNPTDNDYVSRPGHKQDPIPVLSDEAPIEEETADNVAVDKSNIIDDKTRHAAKSAQTYREPGDNEGLPEDDGRSAVAQ
;
A
#
# COMPACT_ATOMS: atom_id res chain seq x y z
N MET A 1 -19.80 8.44 43.93
CA MET A 1 -19.37 8.21 42.53
C MET A 1 -17.90 8.54 42.46
N SER A 2 -17.04 7.56 42.20
CA SER A 2 -15.59 7.75 42.18
C SER A 2 -15.20 8.21 40.78
N SER A 3 -14.89 9.50 40.62
CA SER A 3 -14.33 10.01 39.36
C SER A 3 -12.94 9.42 39.18
N SER A 4 -12.77 8.61 38.12
CA SER A 4 -11.45 8.11 37.73
C SER A 4 -10.60 9.28 37.25
N GLU A 5 -9.48 9.53 37.92
CA GLU A 5 -8.40 10.39 37.44
C GLU A 5 -7.76 9.72 36.23
N VAL A 6 -8.32 9.97 35.05
CA VAL A 6 -7.68 9.59 33.79
C VAL A 6 -6.46 10.49 33.57
N PRO A 7 -5.27 9.95 33.26
CA PRO A 7 -4.13 10.77 32.90
C PRO A 7 -4.48 11.59 31.66
N GLN A 8 -4.57 12.92 31.81
CA GLN A 8 -4.61 13.81 30.66
C GLN A 8 -3.22 13.79 30.02
N GLY A 9 -2.99 12.83 29.11
CA GLY A 9 -1.82 12.84 28.26
C GLY A 9 -1.81 14.16 27.51
N ASN A 10 -0.84 15.02 27.80
CA ASN A 10 -0.58 16.21 27.00
C ASN A 10 0.13 15.71 25.72
N PRO A 11 -0.52 15.70 24.54
CA PRO A 11 0.11 15.19 23.34
C PRO A 11 1.24 16.15 22.95
N THR A 12 2.46 15.84 23.38
CA THR A 12 3.65 16.50 22.85
C THR A 12 3.95 15.89 21.51
N ASP A 13 3.62 16.62 20.44
CA ASP A 13 4.06 16.31 19.09
C ASP A 13 5.54 16.70 18.95
N ASN A 14 6.40 15.70 18.90
CA ASN A 14 7.83 15.87 18.69
C ASN A 14 8.25 15.44 17.27
N ASP A 15 7.29 15.19 16.38
CA ASP A 15 7.56 14.66 15.04
C ASP A 15 8.31 15.68 14.16
N TYR A 16 8.24 16.97 14.52
CA TYR A 16 8.94 18.07 13.86
C TYR A 16 10.16 18.62 14.63
N VAL A 17 10.62 17.94 15.69
CA VAL A 17 11.78 18.39 16.47
C VAL A 17 13.06 17.76 15.94
N SER A 18 14.07 18.58 15.65
CA SER A 18 15.40 18.10 15.22
C SER A 18 16.00 17.12 16.22
N ARG A 19 16.76 16.14 15.71
CA ARG A 19 17.45 15.12 16.53
C ARG A 19 18.29 15.77 17.65
N PRO A 20 18.40 15.11 18.82
CA PRO A 20 19.30 15.55 19.88
C PRO A 20 20.72 15.77 19.34
N GLY A 21 21.33 16.91 19.68
CA GLY A 21 22.63 17.34 19.14
C GLY A 21 22.54 18.29 17.95
N HIS A 22 21.43 18.27 17.19
CA HIS A 22 21.26 19.07 15.97
C HIS A 22 20.27 20.23 16.11
N LYS A 23 19.84 20.54 17.34
CA LYS A 23 18.87 21.61 17.61
C LYS A 23 19.43 23.02 17.44
N GLN A 24 20.76 23.15 17.50
CA GLN A 24 21.48 24.43 17.41
C GLN A 24 22.19 24.59 16.06
N ASP A 25 22.17 23.55 15.22
CA ASP A 25 22.85 23.57 13.93
C ASP A 25 22.06 24.45 12.95
N PRO A 26 22.72 25.38 12.23
CA PRO A 26 22.07 26.13 11.17
C PRO A 26 21.58 25.16 10.08
N ILE A 27 20.28 25.17 9.78
CA ILE A 27 19.73 24.43 8.63
C ILE A 27 20.14 25.22 7.38
N PRO A 28 20.99 24.68 6.49
CA PRO A 28 21.41 25.39 5.29
C PRO A 28 20.22 25.55 4.33
N VAL A 29 20.02 26.78 3.82
CA VAL A 29 19.07 27.05 2.74
C VAL A 29 19.85 26.94 1.43
N LEU A 30 19.46 26.01 0.57
CA LEU A 30 20.02 25.88 -0.77
C LEU A 30 19.31 26.86 -1.72
N SER A 31 20.06 27.46 -2.64
CA SER A 31 19.48 28.27 -3.72
C SER A 31 18.80 27.37 -4.76
N ASP A 32 17.83 27.91 -5.51
CA ASP A 32 17.14 27.15 -6.56
C ASP A 32 18.10 26.64 -7.67
N GLU A 33 19.20 27.35 -7.90
CA GLU A 33 20.25 26.98 -8.86
C GLU A 33 21.31 26.04 -8.25
N ALA A 34 21.18 25.65 -6.99
CA ALA A 34 22.15 24.76 -6.35
C ALA A 34 22.16 23.41 -7.10
N PRO A 35 23.35 22.88 -7.47
CA PRO A 35 23.45 21.56 -8.06
C PRO A 35 22.85 20.54 -7.11
N ILE A 36 21.91 19.75 -7.63
CA ILE A 36 21.36 18.61 -6.92
C ILE A 36 22.45 17.53 -6.99
N GLU A 37 22.82 16.95 -5.85
CA GLU A 37 23.61 15.72 -5.86
C GLU A 37 22.72 14.62 -6.47
N GLU A 38 22.88 14.38 -7.76
CA GLU A 38 22.33 13.22 -8.42
C GLU A 38 23.04 12.01 -7.82
N GLU A 39 22.34 11.25 -6.98
CA GLU A 39 22.77 9.87 -6.73
C GLU A 39 22.84 9.23 -8.10
N THR A 40 24.03 8.82 -8.54
CA THR A 40 24.25 8.12 -9.80
C THR A 40 23.63 6.71 -9.70
N ALA A 41 22.33 6.62 -9.43
CA ALA A 41 21.57 5.40 -9.34
C ALA A 41 21.30 4.80 -10.73
N ASP A 42 21.42 5.61 -11.78
CA ASP A 42 21.06 5.22 -13.14
C ASP A 42 22.10 4.36 -13.86
N ASN A 43 23.28 4.14 -13.27
CA ASN A 43 24.36 3.35 -13.88
C ASN A 43 24.62 2.00 -13.19
N VAL A 44 23.77 1.60 -12.24
CA VAL A 44 23.89 0.26 -11.64
C VAL A 44 23.37 -0.76 -12.65
N ALA A 45 24.27 -1.52 -13.24
CA ALA A 45 23.93 -2.59 -14.16
C ALA A 45 22.99 -3.59 -13.45
N VAL A 46 21.74 -3.66 -13.92
CA VAL A 46 20.77 -4.63 -13.42
C VAL A 46 21.21 -6.01 -13.88
N ASP A 47 21.42 -6.92 -12.93
CA ASP A 47 21.71 -8.32 -13.21
C ASP A 47 20.47 -9.00 -13.83
N LYS A 48 20.51 -9.13 -15.16
CA LYS A 48 19.42 -9.74 -15.93
C LYS A 48 19.28 -11.25 -15.71
N SER A 49 20.26 -11.92 -15.09
CA SER A 49 20.17 -13.36 -14.82
C SER A 49 19.03 -13.73 -13.85
N ASN A 50 18.58 -12.75 -13.04
CA ASN A 50 17.47 -12.89 -12.11
C ASN A 50 16.14 -12.34 -12.65
N ILE A 51 16.11 -11.83 -13.88
CA ILE A 51 14.90 -11.31 -14.52
C ILE A 51 14.28 -12.41 -15.38
N ILE A 52 12.97 -12.61 -15.22
CA ILE A 52 12.19 -13.50 -16.08
C ILE A 52 11.65 -12.67 -17.24
N ASP A 53 12.16 -12.89 -18.45
CA ASP A 53 11.78 -12.13 -19.66
C ASP A 53 10.37 -12.50 -20.19
N ASP A 54 9.87 -13.68 -19.79
CA ASP A 54 8.60 -14.24 -20.27
C ASP A 54 7.45 -14.10 -19.28
N LYS A 55 6.22 -14.21 -19.81
CA LYS A 55 5.00 -14.19 -19.01
C LYS A 55 5.00 -15.33 -17.99
N THR A 56 4.78 -15.02 -16.71
CA THR A 56 4.74 -16.03 -15.64
C THR A 56 3.52 -16.97 -15.78
N ARG A 57 3.60 -18.18 -15.21
CA ARG A 57 2.54 -19.18 -15.31
C ARG A 57 1.17 -18.60 -14.88
N HIS A 58 0.12 -18.86 -15.66
CA HIS A 58 -1.26 -18.35 -15.51
C HIS A 58 -1.48 -16.86 -15.80
N ALA A 59 -0.48 -16.14 -16.30
CA ALA A 59 -0.61 -14.70 -16.53
C ALA A 59 -1.59 -14.34 -17.67
N ALA A 60 -1.95 -15.29 -18.53
CA ALA A 60 -3.21 -15.22 -19.28
C ALA A 60 -4.15 -16.28 -18.70
N LYS A 61 -5.14 -15.83 -17.92
CA LYS A 61 -6.30 -16.67 -17.64
C LYS A 61 -6.99 -16.95 -18.98
N SER A 62 -7.32 -18.21 -19.28
CA SER A 62 -8.08 -18.53 -20.50
C SER A 62 -9.38 -17.73 -20.51
N ALA A 63 -9.90 -17.38 -21.69
CA ALA A 63 -11.09 -16.53 -21.86
C ALA A 63 -12.33 -16.98 -21.05
N GLN A 64 -12.35 -18.24 -20.60
CA GLN A 64 -13.42 -18.84 -19.81
C GLN A 64 -13.16 -18.86 -18.29
N THR A 65 -12.06 -18.28 -17.79
CA THR A 65 -11.77 -18.28 -16.33
C THR A 65 -12.68 -17.33 -15.57
N TYR A 66 -13.05 -16.20 -16.20
CA TYR A 66 -14.02 -15.24 -15.67
C TYR A 66 -15.22 -15.23 -16.61
N ARG A 67 -16.02 -16.29 -16.56
CA ARG A 67 -17.31 -16.33 -17.24
C ARG A 67 -18.35 -15.80 -16.26
N GLU A 68 -19.16 -14.85 -16.71
CA GLU A 68 -20.31 -14.38 -15.94
C GLU A 68 -21.28 -15.55 -15.72
N PRO A 69 -21.78 -15.76 -14.49
CA PRO A 69 -22.82 -16.74 -14.23
C PRO A 69 -24.03 -16.45 -15.13
N GLY A 70 -24.62 -17.48 -15.72
CA GLY A 70 -25.91 -17.33 -16.39
C GLY A 70 -27.01 -16.96 -15.40
N ASP A 71 -28.13 -16.41 -15.88
CA ASP A 71 -29.26 -15.94 -15.05
C ASP A 71 -29.77 -17.00 -14.05
N ASN A 72 -29.63 -18.28 -14.39
CA ASN A 72 -30.07 -19.41 -13.58
C ASN A 72 -28.91 -20.20 -12.95
N GLU A 73 -27.66 -19.77 -13.15
CA GLU A 73 -26.49 -20.48 -12.66
C GLU A 73 -26.30 -20.22 -11.16
N GLY A 74 -26.44 -21.27 -10.35
CA GLY A 74 -26.35 -21.18 -8.88
C GLY A 74 -27.66 -20.83 -8.18
N LEU A 75 -28.75 -20.59 -8.93
CA LEU A 75 -30.08 -20.49 -8.37
C LEU A 75 -30.70 -21.89 -8.18
N PRO A 76 -31.53 -22.10 -7.14
CA PRO A 76 -32.32 -23.32 -6.99
C PRO A 76 -33.36 -23.47 -8.11
N GLU A 77 -33.89 -24.69 -8.30
CA GLU A 77 -34.95 -24.94 -9.27
C GLU A 77 -36.18 -24.04 -9.01
N ASP A 78 -36.69 -23.39 -10.05
CA ASP A 78 -37.92 -22.60 -9.97
C ASP A 78 -39.14 -23.54 -10.04
N ASP A 79 -39.46 -24.14 -8.90
CA ASP A 79 -40.66 -24.96 -8.70
C ASP A 79 -41.87 -24.12 -8.25
N GLY A 80 -41.77 -22.78 -8.35
CA GLY A 80 -42.77 -21.84 -7.88
C GLY A 80 -42.89 -21.76 -6.34
N ARG A 81 -41.96 -22.35 -5.59
CA ARG A 81 -41.92 -22.28 -4.13
C ARG A 81 -40.73 -21.46 -3.67
N SER A 82 -40.94 -20.66 -2.62
CA SER A 82 -39.85 -19.91 -2.01
C SER A 82 -38.87 -20.86 -1.32
N ALA A 83 -37.57 -20.58 -1.43
CA ALA A 83 -36.55 -21.35 -0.73
C ALA A 83 -36.78 -21.29 0.79
N VAL A 84 -36.80 -22.44 1.45
CA VAL A 84 -36.86 -22.50 2.92
C VAL A 84 -35.46 -22.22 3.44
N ALA A 85 -35.27 -21.11 4.14
CA ALA A 85 -34.00 -20.83 4.82
C ALA A 85 -33.78 -21.91 5.90
N GLN A 86 -32.66 -22.62 5.83
CA GLN A 86 -32.18 -23.50 6.91
C GLN A 86 -31.35 -22.73 7.92
#